data_AF-A0A1G0ZSK0-F1
#
_entry.id   AF-A0A1G0ZSK0-F1
#
_cell.length_a   1.000
_cell.length_b   1.000
_cell.length_c   1.000
_cell.angle_alpha   90.00
_cell.angle_beta   90.00
_cell.angle_gamma   90.00
#
_symmetry.space_group_name_H-M   'P 1'
#
loop_
_entity.id
_entity.type
_entity.pdbx_description
1 polymer ?
#
loop_
_entity_poly.entity_id
_entity_poly.type
_entity_poly.pdbx_seq_one_letter_code
_entity_poly.pdbx_strand_id
1 'polypeptide(L)'
;MNRDEIISVMVKSRESCRQIVRLYESARENEDIAGGTPMARRNSLTRANSILSQMLLQMKRLPAKPADSVSREEDRQYIQSLFSEISELIEKAMILEREVRCCVPPPEPEPERQPGVRCMKAYYNLG
;
A
#
# COMPACT_ATOMS: atom_id res chain seq x y z
N MET A 1 10.02 -10.33 26.65
CA MET A 1 8.67 -10.32 26.06
C MET A 1 7.96 -11.56 26.55
N ASN A 2 6.78 -11.43 27.17
CA ASN A 2 6.02 -12.56 27.69
C ASN A 2 5.08 -13.15 26.62
N ARG A 3 4.44 -14.29 26.92
CA ARG A 3 3.48 -14.98 26.03
C ARG A 3 2.38 -14.05 25.50
N ASP A 4 1.73 -13.31 26.38
CA ASP A 4 0.56 -12.51 26.02
C ASP A 4 0.95 -11.32 25.14
N GLU A 5 2.14 -10.74 25.38
CA GLU A 5 2.74 -9.74 24.50
C GLU A 5 3.00 -10.32 23.10
N ILE A 6 3.55 -11.55 23.00
CA ILE A 6 3.83 -12.21 21.73
C ILE A 6 2.53 -12.40 20.94
N ILE A 7 1.52 -13.01 21.56
CA ILE A 7 0.22 -13.23 20.94
C ILE A 7 -0.42 -11.90 20.55
N SER A 8 -0.35 -10.88 21.41
CA SER A 8 -0.90 -9.55 21.12
C SER A 8 -0.26 -8.91 19.88
N VAL A 9 1.07 -8.96 19.78
CA VAL A 9 1.78 -8.42 18.61
C VAL A 9 1.43 -9.20 17.34
N MET A 10 1.35 -10.54 17.42
CA MET A 10 0.97 -11.37 16.27
C MET A 10 -0.47 -11.07 15.79
N VAL A 11 -1.43 -11.00 16.69
CA VAL A 11 -2.83 -10.68 16.37
C VAL A 11 -2.95 -9.27 15.74
N LYS A 12 -2.26 -8.27 16.30
CA LYS A 12 -2.23 -6.91 15.76
C LYS A 12 -1.57 -6.86 14.38
N SER A 13 -0.52 -7.64 14.16
CA SER A 13 0.16 -7.73 12.86
C SER A 13 -0.76 -8.32 11.80
N ARG A 14 -1.51 -9.38 12.14
CA ARG A 14 -2.54 -9.93 11.24
C ARG A 14 -3.61 -8.90 10.89
N GLU A 15 -4.12 -8.17 11.87
CA GLU A 15 -5.17 -7.16 11.61
C GLU A 15 -4.62 -6.01 10.76
N SER A 16 -3.36 -5.61 10.99
CA SER A 16 -2.67 -4.64 10.15
C SER A 16 -2.56 -5.12 8.69
N CYS A 17 -2.22 -6.40 8.47
CA CYS A 17 -2.19 -6.99 7.13
C CYS A 17 -3.57 -6.96 6.46
N ARG A 18 -4.65 -7.30 7.19
CA ARG A 18 -6.02 -7.21 6.67
C ARG A 18 -6.39 -5.79 6.25
N GLN A 19 -6.00 -4.79 7.04
CA GLN A 19 -6.22 -3.38 6.70
C GLN A 19 -5.44 -2.96 5.45
N ILE A 20 -4.18 -3.40 5.32
CA ILE A 20 -3.37 -3.13 4.13
C ILE A 20 -4.02 -3.72 2.88
N VAL A 21 -4.48 -4.97 2.93
CA VAL A 21 -5.19 -5.62 1.82
C VAL A 21 -6.41 -4.81 1.40
N ARG A 22 -7.26 -4.41 2.35
CA ARG A 22 -8.45 -3.58 2.07
C ARG A 22 -8.10 -2.23 1.43
N LEU A 23 -6.99 -1.62 1.86
CA LEU A 23 -6.53 -0.36 1.28
C LEU A 23 -6.08 -0.53 -0.17
N TYR A 24 -5.40 -1.62 -0.50
CA TYR A 24 -5.02 -1.90 -1.89
C TYR A 24 -6.23 -2.31 -2.75
N GLU A 25 -7.16 -3.11 -2.23
CA GLU A 25 -8.42 -3.43 -2.90
C GLU A 25 -9.20 -2.15 -3.23
N SER A 26 -9.36 -1.24 -2.25
CA SER A 26 -10.01 0.05 -2.47
C SER A 26 -9.24 0.94 -3.45
N ALA A 27 -7.90 0.92 -3.43
CA ALA A 27 -7.09 1.66 -4.38
C ALA A 27 -7.28 1.16 -5.82
N ARG A 28 -7.47 -0.16 -6.00
CA ARG A 28 -7.75 -0.79 -7.29
C ARG A 28 -9.16 -0.46 -7.78
N GLU A 29 -10.18 -0.60 -6.94
CA GLU A 29 -11.57 -0.29 -7.29
C GLU A 29 -11.77 1.18 -7.69
N ASN A 30 -11.07 2.11 -7.03
CA ASN A 30 -11.10 3.52 -7.40
C ASN A 30 -10.50 3.79 -8.79
N GLU A 31 -9.73 2.88 -9.38
CA GLU A 31 -9.23 3.01 -10.75
C GLU A 31 -10.26 2.54 -11.77
N ASP A 32 -11.04 1.52 -11.43
CA ASP A 32 -12.06 0.91 -12.29
C ASP A 32 -13.33 1.79 -12.44
N ILE A 33 -13.58 2.70 -11.49
CA ILE A 33 -14.75 3.59 -11.51
C ILE A 33 -14.45 4.86 -12.32
N ALA A 34 -15.25 5.11 -13.37
CA ALA A 34 -15.25 6.38 -14.10
C ALA A 34 -15.53 7.55 -13.13
N GLY A 35 -14.48 8.31 -12.78
CA GLY A 35 -14.54 9.40 -11.82
C GLY A 35 -13.75 9.19 -10.53
N GLY A 36 -13.04 8.06 -10.41
CA GLY A 36 -12.06 7.84 -9.35
C GLY A 36 -11.01 8.96 -9.30
N THR A 37 -10.76 9.50 -8.12
CA THR A 37 -9.78 10.58 -7.97
C THR A 37 -8.38 9.99 -7.74
N PRO A 38 -7.34 10.43 -8.48
CA PRO A 38 -5.95 10.03 -8.24
C PRO A 38 -5.50 10.26 -6.79
N MET A 39 -6.12 11.22 -6.10
CA MET A 39 -5.86 11.54 -4.71
C MET A 39 -6.34 10.45 -3.74
N ALA A 40 -7.51 9.84 -3.97
CA ALA A 40 -8.01 8.75 -3.14
C ALA A 40 -7.05 7.54 -3.18
N ARG A 41 -6.60 7.16 -4.38
CA ARG A 41 -5.59 6.11 -4.57
C ARG A 41 -4.29 6.44 -3.83
N ARG A 42 -3.76 7.66 -4.00
CA ARG A 42 -2.55 8.10 -3.31
C ARG A 42 -2.69 8.06 -1.79
N ASN A 43 -3.85 8.43 -1.26
CA ASN A 43 -4.14 8.38 0.18
C ASN A 43 -4.16 6.93 0.69
N SER A 44 -4.79 6.00 -0.04
CA SER A 44 -4.81 4.58 0.31
C SER A 44 -3.40 3.98 0.33
N LEU A 45 -2.57 4.26 -0.68
CA LEU A 45 -1.18 3.81 -0.75
C LEU A 45 -0.33 4.39 0.40
N THR A 46 -0.47 5.69 0.68
CA THR A 46 0.25 6.35 1.77
C THR A 46 -0.12 5.74 3.12
N ARG A 47 -1.41 5.48 3.35
CA ARG A 47 -1.89 4.84 4.58
C ARG A 47 -1.40 3.40 4.71
N ALA A 48 -1.41 2.63 3.62
CA ALA A 48 -0.89 1.26 3.60
C ALA A 48 0.59 1.22 4.00
N ASN A 49 1.42 2.12 3.44
CA ASN A 49 2.83 2.25 3.80
C ASN A 49 3.06 2.63 5.27
N SER A 50 2.22 3.52 5.81
CA SER A 50 2.29 3.88 7.24
C SER A 50 1.99 2.67 8.13
N ILE A 51 0.94 1.91 7.83
CA ILE A 51 0.57 0.71 8.59
C ILE A 51 1.67 -0.34 8.49
N LEU A 52 2.20 -0.59 7.28
CA LEU A 52 3.29 -1.53 7.06
C LEU A 52 4.54 -1.17 7.89
N SER A 53 4.90 0.11 7.91
CA SER A 53 6.05 0.60 8.68
C SER A 53 5.86 0.39 10.19
N GLN A 54 4.67 0.67 10.71
CA GLN A 54 4.34 0.43 12.11
C GLN A 54 4.34 -1.06 12.46
N MET A 55 3.76 -1.89 11.59
CA MET A 55 3.74 -3.34 11.74
C MET A 55 5.16 -3.92 11.77
N LEU A 56 6.03 -3.51 10.84
CA LEU A 56 7.43 -3.94 10.80
C LEU A 56 8.18 -3.58 12.09
N LEU A 57 7.95 -2.38 12.63
CA LEU A 57 8.56 -1.98 13.90
C LEU A 57 8.09 -2.84 15.07
N GLN A 58 6.82 -3.25 15.09
CA GLN A 58 6.29 -4.14 16.14
C GLN A 58 6.81 -5.56 15.97
N MET A 59 6.81 -6.10 14.74
CA MET A 59 7.30 -7.45 14.46
C MET A 59 8.79 -7.60 14.74
N LYS A 60 9.60 -6.55 14.56
CA LYS A 60 11.02 -6.55 14.95
C LYS A 60 11.27 -6.73 16.45
N ARG A 61 10.26 -6.49 17.29
CA ARG A 61 10.35 -6.71 18.75
C ARG A 61 10.07 -8.16 19.15
N LEU A 62 9.52 -8.96 18.24
CA LEU A 62 9.28 -10.36 18.50
C LEU A 62 10.62 -11.10 18.65
N PRO A 63 10.66 -12.16 19.49
CA PRO A 63 11.78 -13.08 19.47
C PRO A 63 11.94 -13.71 18.09
N ALA A 64 13.16 -14.13 17.73
CA ALA A 64 13.43 -14.73 16.42
C ALA A 64 12.55 -15.95 16.11
N LYS A 65 12.15 -16.69 17.15
CA LYS A 65 11.21 -17.82 17.07
C LYS A 65 10.10 -17.67 18.12
N PRO A 66 8.99 -16.98 17.80
CA PRO A 66 7.94 -16.73 18.79
C PRO A 66 7.21 -17.97 19.29
N ALA A 67 7.05 -18.99 18.46
CA ALA A 67 6.47 -20.26 18.89
C ALA A 67 7.36 -20.98 19.92
N ASP A 68 8.68 -20.98 19.73
CA ASP A 68 9.62 -21.61 20.68
C ASP A 68 9.70 -20.85 22.02
N SER A 69 9.21 -19.61 22.05
CA SER A 69 9.22 -18.74 23.23
C SER A 69 8.01 -18.95 24.15
N VAL A 70 7.09 -19.87 23.81
CA VAL A 70 5.93 -20.22 24.63
C VAL A 70 5.95 -21.70 25.02
N SER A 71 5.52 -21.99 26.26
CA SER A 71 5.61 -23.32 26.85
C SER A 71 4.42 -24.23 26.50
N ARG A 72 3.22 -23.66 26.34
CA ARG A 72 2.00 -24.43 26.05
C ARG A 72 1.90 -24.72 24.56
N GLU A 73 1.60 -25.98 24.24
CA GLU A 73 1.48 -26.45 22.86
C GLU A 73 0.37 -25.73 22.08
N GLU A 74 -0.78 -25.50 22.71
CA GLU A 74 -1.90 -24.74 22.13
C GLU A 74 -1.47 -23.34 21.65
N ASP A 75 -0.61 -22.66 22.42
CA ASP A 75 -0.11 -21.33 22.06
C ASP A 75 0.88 -21.39 20.90
N ARG A 76 1.70 -22.45 20.83
CA ARG A 76 2.62 -22.66 19.70
C ARG A 76 1.85 -22.84 18.41
N GLN A 77 0.85 -23.71 18.43
CA GLN A 77 -0.02 -23.97 17.28
C GLN A 77 -0.76 -22.70 16.87
N TYR A 78 -1.27 -21.92 17.83
CA TYR A 78 -1.94 -20.66 17.54
C TYR A 78 -0.99 -19.63 16.92
N ILE A 79 0.23 -19.47 17.47
CA ILE A 79 1.26 -18.59 16.90
C ILE A 79 1.65 -19.02 15.48
N GLN A 80 1.81 -20.33 15.23
CA GLN A 80 2.08 -20.86 13.90
C GLN A 80 0.95 -20.57 12.92
N SER A 81 -0.31 -20.76 13.34
CA SER A 81 -1.49 -20.38 12.56
C SER A 81 -1.47 -18.90 12.21
N LEU A 82 -1.17 -18.02 13.17
CA LEU A 82 -1.06 -16.59 12.93
C LEU A 82 0.06 -16.25 11.95
N PHE A 83 1.19 -16.94 11.99
CA PHE A 83 2.28 -16.76 11.02
C PHE A 83 1.85 -17.13 9.60
N SER A 84 1.16 -18.25 9.43
CA SER A 84 0.62 -18.66 8.13
C SER A 84 -0.36 -17.62 7.60
N GLU A 85 -1.34 -17.20 8.41
CA GLU A 85 -2.31 -16.18 8.02
C GLU A 85 -1.64 -14.84 7.65
N ILE A 86 -0.64 -14.40 8.41
CA ILE A 86 0.12 -13.17 8.11
C ILE A 86 0.85 -13.31 6.78
N SER A 87 1.47 -14.45 6.53
CA SER A 87 2.24 -14.70 5.31
C SER A 87 1.35 -14.66 4.07
N GLU A 88 0.19 -15.33 4.11
CA GLU A 88 -0.81 -15.29 3.04
C GLU A 88 -1.32 -13.88 2.78
N LEU A 89 -1.59 -13.11 3.83
CA LEU A 89 -2.06 -11.73 3.69
C LEU A 89 -0.97 -10.80 3.12
N ILE A 90 0.30 -11.01 3.47
CA ILE A 90 1.43 -10.27 2.89
C ILE A 90 1.56 -10.59 1.40
N GLU A 91 1.50 -11.86 1.02
CA GLU A 91 1.54 -12.28 -0.39
C GLU A 91 0.41 -11.64 -1.19
N LYS A 92 -0.83 -11.72 -0.68
CA LYS A 92 -1.98 -11.05 -1.29
C LYS A 92 -1.77 -9.54 -1.40
N ALA A 93 -1.25 -8.90 -0.36
CA ALA A 93 -0.96 -7.48 -0.38
C ALA A 93 0.10 -7.13 -1.43
N MET A 94 1.16 -7.93 -1.61
CA MET A 94 2.18 -7.72 -2.64
C MET A 94 1.62 -7.83 -4.06
N ILE A 95 0.72 -8.78 -4.30
CA ILE A 95 0.05 -8.93 -5.60
C ILE A 95 -0.78 -7.68 -5.91
N LEU A 96 -1.64 -7.27 -4.97
CA LEU A 96 -2.49 -6.09 -5.14
C LEU A 96 -1.67 -4.80 -5.29
N GLU A 97 -0.59 -4.67 -4.53
CA GLU A 97 0.33 -3.55 -4.62
C GLU A 97 0.93 -3.43 -6.03
N ARG A 98 1.36 -4.56 -6.60
CA ARG A 98 1.89 -4.63 -7.97
C ARG A 98 0.84 -4.28 -9.01
N GLU A 99 -0.38 -4.81 -8.87
CA GLU A 99 -1.51 -4.46 -9.75
C GLU A 99 -1.76 -2.94 -9.73
N VAL A 100 -1.84 -2.36 -8.53
CA VAL A 100 -2.02 -0.92 -8.34
C VAL A 100 -0.81 -0.11 -8.85
N ARG A 101 0.41 -0.63 -8.91
CA ARG A 101 1.56 0.09 -9.50
C ARG A 101 1.63 -0.01 -11.02
N CYS A 102 1.36 -1.19 -11.58
CA CYS A 102 1.56 -1.47 -13.00
C CYS A 102 0.51 -0.82 -13.91
N CYS A 103 -0.61 -0.33 -13.37
CA CYS A 103 -1.64 0.38 -14.13
C CYS A 103 -1.37 1.88 -14.32
N VAL A 104 -0.19 2.41 -13.98
CA VAL A 104 0.17 3.80 -14.32
C VAL A 104 0.66 3.82 -15.78
N PRO A 105 -0.12 4.33 -16.77
CA PRO A 105 0.44 4.60 -18.08
C PRO A 105 1.59 5.60 -17.92
N PRO A 106 2.69 5.45 -18.69
CA PRO A 106 3.75 6.45 -18.69
C PRO A 106 3.13 7.83 -18.97
N PRO A 107 3.65 8.92 -18.37
CA PRO A 107 3.17 10.25 -18.68
C PRO A 107 3.23 10.43 -20.20
N GLU A 108 2.10 10.83 -20.80
CA GLU A 108 2.07 11.16 -22.23
C GLU A 108 3.19 12.17 -22.51
N PRO A 109 4.00 11.95 -23.56
CA PRO A 109 5.02 12.92 -23.93
C PRO A 109 4.34 14.27 -24.11
N GLU A 110 4.83 15.31 -23.41
CA GLU A 110 4.33 16.67 -23.59
C GLU A 110 4.31 16.98 -25.09
N PRO A 111 3.21 17.52 -25.64
CA PRO A 111 3.20 17.93 -27.04
C PRO A 111 4.35 18.92 -27.21
N GLU A 112 5.28 18.60 -28.12
CA GLU A 112 6.38 19.47 -28.49
C GLU A 112 5.81 20.86 -28.70
N ARG A 113 6.25 21.83 -27.88
CA ARG A 113 5.84 23.23 -28.02
C ARG A 113 6.16 23.63 -29.45
N GLN A 114 5.13 23.74 -30.28
CA GLN A 114 5.28 24.28 -31.63
C GLN A 114 5.99 25.64 -31.51
N PRO A 115 7.13 25.83 -32.19
CA PRO A 115 7.84 27.09 -32.11
C PRO A 115 7.01 28.19 -32.78
N GLY A 116 6.48 29.10 -31.94
CA GLY A 116 6.23 30.49 -32.26
C GLY A 116 5.23 30.79 -33.39
N VAL A 117 3.95 30.90 -33.05
CA VAL A 117 3.05 31.76 -33.81
C VAL A 117 3.51 33.20 -33.59
N ARG A 118 4.30 33.73 -34.54
CA ARG A 118 4.61 35.17 -34.61
C ARG A 118 3.29 35.92 -34.78
N CYS A 119 2.84 36.62 -33.75
CA CYS A 119 1.81 37.64 -33.85
C CYS A 119 2.22 38.68 -34.91
N MET A 120 1.60 38.65 -36.09
CA MET A 120 1.63 39.79 -37.00
C MET A 120 0.82 40.92 -36.38
N LYS A 121 1.49 42.00 -35.96
CA LYS A 121 0.83 43.29 -35.75
C LYS A 121 0.46 43.87 -37.11
N ALA A 122 -0.83 43.86 -37.45
CA ALA A 122 -1.37 44.70 -38.49
C ALA A 122 -1.41 46.15 -37.97
N TYR A 123 -0.54 47.01 -38.50
CA TYR A 123 -0.66 48.45 -38.33
C TYR A 123 -1.52 48.98 -39.49
N TYR A 124 -2.80 49.25 -39.23
CA TYR A 124 -3.57 50.19 -40.04
C TYR A 124 -3.43 51.56 -39.40
N ASN A 125 -2.62 52.43 -39.99
CA ASN A 125 -2.70 53.87 -39.74
C ASN A 125 -3.59 54.47 -40.82
N LEU A 126 -4.69 55.06 -40.38
CA LEU A 126 -5.51 56.01 -41.11
C LEU A 126 -4.64 57.22 -41.50
N GLY A 127 -4.68 57.57 -42.78
CA GLY A 127 -4.20 58.83 -43.34
C GLY A 127 -5.10 59.20 -44.51
#